data_AF-A0A3D1G0J9-F1
#
_entry.id   AF-A0A3D1G0J9-F1
#
_cell.length_a   1.000
_cell.length_b   1.000
_cell.length_c   1.000
_cell.angle_alpha   90.00
_cell.angle_beta   90.00
_cell.angle_gamma   90.00
#
_symmetry.space_group_name_H-M   'P 1'
#
loop_
_entity.id
_entity.type
_entity.pdbx_description
1 polymer ?
#
loop_
_entity_poly.entity_id
_entity_poly.type
_entity_poly.pdbx_seq_one_letter_code
_entity_poly.pdbx_strand_id
1 'polypeptide(L)'
;MNKANLTTLPRSHKETFDCLRREKRNVYVGTKRTTIAVEGYVWSALEKIASEEGRTIDEICSDINSRYSGSESLSTAIRFLSHEVVRLKGQETGFAANDYEMQEQTSSFPSPYHRALSSLNSF
;
A
#
# COMPACT_ATOMS: atom_id res chain seq x y z
N MET A 1 28.40 -16.20 -6.81
CA MET A 1 27.79 -15.46 -5.69
C MET A 1 27.34 -14.14 -6.27
N ASN A 2 26.06 -13.74 -6.35
CA ASN A 2 24.93 -13.93 -5.46
C ASN A 2 23.61 -14.11 -6.23
N LYS A 3 22.69 -14.84 -5.59
CA LYS A 3 21.39 -15.25 -6.13
C LYS A 3 20.43 -14.05 -6.18
N ALA A 4 19.66 -13.99 -7.26
CA ALA A 4 18.60 -13.02 -7.50
C ALA A 4 17.62 -12.89 -6.31
N ASN A 5 17.25 -11.65 -5.99
CA ASN A 5 16.13 -11.32 -5.12
C ASN A 5 14.82 -11.73 -5.81
N LEU A 6 14.45 -12.99 -5.63
CA LEU A 6 13.11 -13.47 -5.89
C LEU A 6 12.19 -12.87 -4.81
N THR A 7 11.23 -12.08 -5.27
CA THR A 7 9.90 -11.97 -4.63
C THR A 7 9.58 -13.27 -3.92
N THR A 8 9.55 -13.23 -2.59
CA THR A 8 9.36 -14.43 -1.77
C THR A 8 7.97 -14.99 -2.05
N LEU A 9 7.90 -15.94 -2.98
CA LEU A 9 6.70 -16.72 -3.21
C LEU A 9 6.37 -17.46 -1.90
N PRO A 10 5.10 -17.48 -1.47
CA PRO A 10 4.69 -18.14 -0.24
C PRO A 10 5.15 -19.61 -0.25
N ARG A 11 5.78 -20.05 0.84
CA ARG A 11 6.43 -21.38 0.94
C ARG A 11 5.41 -22.51 1.14
N SER A 12 4.12 -22.18 1.30
CA SER A 12 3.03 -23.13 1.52
C SER A 12 1.70 -22.59 0.97
N HIS A 13 0.84 -23.49 0.48
CA HIS A 13 -0.55 -23.16 0.11
C HIS A 13 -1.28 -22.40 1.23
N LYS A 14 -1.01 -22.74 2.50
CA LYS A 14 -1.62 -22.09 3.66
C LYS A 14 -1.31 -20.59 3.73
N GLU A 15 -0.05 -20.20 3.45
CA GLU A 15 0.37 -18.80 3.46
C GLU A 15 -0.25 -18.00 2.31
N THR A 16 -0.44 -18.63 1.14
CA THR A 16 -1.14 -18.04 -0.01
C THR A 16 -2.62 -17.78 0.28
N PHE A 17 -3.27 -18.65 1.05
CA PHE A 17 -4.69 -18.46 1.40
C PHE A 17 -4.87 -17.39 2.49
N ASP A 18 -3.93 -17.26 3.42
CA ASP A 18 -4.01 -16.28 4.50
C ASP A 18 -3.88 -14.83 3.95
N CYS A 19 -3.06 -14.60 2.93
CA CYS A 19 -2.93 -13.27 2.33
C CYS A 19 -4.19 -12.83 1.56
N LEU A 20 -4.95 -13.78 1.01
CA LEU A 20 -6.20 -13.53 0.28
C LEU A 20 -7.43 -13.45 1.20
N ARG A 21 -7.32 -13.91 2.45
CA ARG A 21 -8.43 -13.86 3.40
C ARG A 21 -8.68 -12.43 3.85
N ARG A 22 -9.95 -12.01 3.88
CA ARG A 22 -10.34 -10.73 4.47
C ARG A 22 -10.22 -10.76 5.99
N GLU A 23 -9.46 -9.83 6.53
CA GLU A 23 -9.28 -9.62 7.96
C GLU A 23 -9.96 -8.34 8.39
N LYS A 24 -10.69 -8.40 9.52
CA LYS A 24 -11.31 -7.23 10.13
C LYS A 24 -10.33 -6.56 11.07
N ARG A 25 -10.10 -5.26 10.90
CA ARG A 25 -9.34 -4.44 11.85
C ARG A 25 -10.12 -3.18 12.20
N ASN A 26 -9.96 -2.72 13.43
CA ASN A 26 -10.52 -1.46 13.89
C ASN A 26 -9.47 -0.38 13.70
N VAL A 27 -9.84 0.68 13.01
CA VAL A 27 -9.02 1.87 12.77
C VAL A 27 -9.82 3.12 13.14
N TYR A 28 -9.13 4.22 13.43
CA TYR A 28 -9.77 5.53 13.52
C TYR A 28 -9.70 6.23 12.17
N VAL A 29 -10.87 6.66 11.67
CA VAL A 29 -11.00 7.45 10.44
C VAL A 29 -11.53 8.82 10.86
N GLY A 30 -10.64 9.81 10.89
CA GLY A 30 -10.87 11.06 11.61
C GLY A 30 -11.14 10.77 13.09
N THR A 31 -12.31 11.16 13.58
CA THR A 31 -12.73 10.92 14.98
C THR A 31 -13.54 9.62 15.15
N LYS A 32 -13.86 8.90 14.06
CA LYS A 32 -14.76 7.75 14.09
C LYS A 32 -13.99 6.44 14.08
N ARG A 33 -14.20 5.61 15.10
CA ARG A 33 -13.75 4.22 15.10
C ARG A 33 -14.53 3.40 14.07
N THR A 34 -13.82 2.80 13.13
CA THR A 34 -14.39 2.11 11.97
C THR A 34 -13.77 0.73 11.85
N THR A 35 -14.59 -0.30 11.71
CA THR A 35 -14.12 -1.66 11.38
C THR A 35 -14.04 -1.80 9.88
N ILE A 36 -12.85 -2.09 9.35
CA ILE A 36 -12.58 -2.28 7.93
C ILE A 36 -12.23 -3.74 7.67
N ALA A 37 -12.73 -4.31 6.57
CA ALA A 37 -12.49 -5.70 6.18
C ALA A 37 -11.85 -5.77 4.78
N VAL A 38 -10.54 -5.97 4.73
CA VAL A 38 -9.74 -6.12 3.50
C VAL A 38 -8.81 -7.31 3.60
N GLU A 39 -8.26 -7.74 2.47
CA GLU A 39 -7.37 -8.90 2.36
C GLU A 39 -6.07 -8.68 3.16
N GLY A 40 -5.49 -9.75 3.70
CA GLY A 40 -4.26 -9.66 4.51
C GLY A 40 -3.12 -8.94 3.78
N TYR A 41 -2.95 -9.17 2.48
CA TYR A 41 -1.94 -8.47 1.69
C TYR A 41 -2.17 -6.96 1.60
N VAL A 42 -3.42 -6.51 1.64
CA VAL A 42 -3.79 -5.09 1.63
C VAL A 42 -3.39 -4.45 2.95
N TRP A 43 -3.62 -5.14 4.07
CA TRP A 43 -3.15 -4.69 5.38
C TRP A 43 -1.62 -4.59 5.46
N SER A 44 -0.90 -5.60 4.97
CA SER A 44 0.57 -5.55 4.92
C SER A 44 1.08 -4.43 4.03
N ALA A 45 0.40 -4.15 2.91
CA ALA A 45 0.74 -3.02 2.06
C ALA A 45 0.52 -1.68 2.79
N LEU A 46 -0.60 -1.51 3.49
CA LEU A 46 -0.87 -0.32 4.29
C LEU A 46 0.16 -0.11 5.42
N GLU A 47 0.54 -1.18 6.13
CA GLU A 47 1.59 -1.13 7.16
C GLU A 47 2.92 -0.65 6.58
N LYS A 48 3.29 -1.15 5.40
CA LYS A 48 4.51 -0.74 4.70
C LYS A 48 4.44 0.72 4.27
N ILE A 49 3.33 1.16 3.68
CA ILE A 49 3.10 2.55 3.29
C ILE A 49 3.19 3.48 4.50
N ALA A 50 2.50 3.13 5.59
CA ALA A 50 2.49 3.90 6.83
C ALA A 50 3.91 4.05 7.39
N SER A 51 4.67 2.95 7.47
CA SER A 51 6.06 2.96 7.94
C SER A 51 6.98 3.85 7.08
N GLU A 52 6.90 3.74 5.75
CA GLU A 52 7.72 4.53 4.83
C GLU A 52 7.38 6.03 4.85
N GLU A 53 6.12 6.38 5.04
CA GLU A 53 5.65 7.77 5.10
C GLU A 53 5.76 8.37 6.52
N GLY A 54 6.21 7.58 7.51
CA GLY A 54 6.27 8.00 8.91
C GLY A 54 4.90 8.29 9.53
N ARG A 55 3.86 7.59 9.09
CA ARG A 55 2.46 7.75 9.51
C ARG A 55 1.91 6.47 10.14
N THR A 56 0.74 6.58 10.75
CA THR A 56 -0.05 5.46 11.28
C THR A 56 -1.09 4.98 10.25
N ILE A 57 -1.55 3.73 10.39
CA ILE A 57 -2.64 3.21 9.53
C ILE A 57 -3.90 4.07 9.66
N ASP A 58 -4.21 4.57 10.86
CA ASP A 58 -5.34 5.46 11.12
C ASP A 58 -5.26 6.75 10.29
N GLU A 59 -4.06 7.37 10.23
CA GLU A 59 -3.82 8.55 9.41
C GLU A 59 -3.95 8.22 7.91
N ILE A 60 -3.37 7.11 7.44
CA ILE A 60 -3.50 6.69 6.04
C ILE A 60 -4.98 6.47 5.67
N CYS A 61 -5.75 5.77 6.52
CA CYS A 61 -7.19 5.56 6.30
C CYS A 61 -7.98 6.87 6.34
N SER A 62 -7.61 7.80 7.21
CA SER A 62 -8.22 9.13 7.31
C SER A 62 -7.95 9.97 6.06
N ASP A 63 -6.71 9.95 5.55
CA ASP A 63 -6.32 10.64 4.33
C ASP A 63 -7.11 10.12 3.12
N ILE A 64 -7.21 8.78 2.97
CA ILE A 64 -8.03 8.15 1.93
C ILE A 64 -9.48 8.61 2.04
N ASN A 65 -10.08 8.51 3.23
CA ASN A 65 -11.47 8.90 3.46
C ASN A 65 -11.71 10.40 3.20
N SER A 66 -10.74 11.26 3.48
CA SER A 66 -10.85 12.70 3.26
C SER A 66 -10.73 13.10 1.78
N ARG A 67 -9.96 12.34 0.99
CA ARG A 67 -9.71 12.60 -0.44
C ARG A 67 -10.71 11.91 -1.35
N TYR A 68 -11.21 10.76 -0.93
CA TYR A 68 -12.14 9.96 -1.72
C TYR A 68 -13.55 10.56 -1.66
N SER A 69 -14.09 10.91 -2.82
CA SER A 69 -15.45 11.46 -2.96
C SER A 69 -16.38 10.57 -3.78
N GLY A 70 -15.96 9.35 -4.12
CA GLY A 70 -16.78 8.41 -4.89
C GLY A 70 -17.83 7.70 -4.04
N SER A 71 -18.68 6.90 -4.71
CA SER A 71 -19.78 6.17 -4.08
C SER A 71 -19.38 4.83 -3.45
N GLU A 72 -18.16 4.35 -3.68
CA GLU A 72 -17.72 3.06 -3.19
C GLU A 72 -17.40 3.06 -1.69
N SER A 73 -17.32 1.86 -1.12
CA SER A 73 -16.89 1.71 0.26
C SER A 73 -15.44 2.16 0.47
N LEU A 74 -15.11 2.63 1.68
CA LEU A 74 -13.72 2.90 2.08
C LEU A 74 -12.80 1.69 1.87
N SER A 75 -13.33 0.46 1.98
CA SER A 75 -12.55 -0.76 1.73
C SER A 75 -12.14 -0.88 0.25
N THR A 76 -12.97 -0.39 -0.68
CA THR A 76 -12.65 -0.35 -2.12
C THR A 76 -11.55 0.66 -2.40
N ALA A 77 -11.69 1.88 -1.86
CA ALA A 77 -10.68 2.94 -2.00
C ALA A 77 -9.32 2.54 -1.40
N ILE A 78 -9.32 1.85 -0.26
CA ILE A 78 -8.12 1.29 0.36
C ILE A 78 -7.42 0.29 -0.57
N ARG A 79 -8.16 -0.67 -1.15
CA ARG A 79 -7.58 -1.65 -2.09
C ARG A 79 -6.94 -0.96 -3.30
N PHE A 80 -7.66 0.01 -3.87
CA PHE A 80 -7.15 0.78 -5.00
C PHE A 80 -5.84 1.47 -4.62
N LEU A 81 -5.82 2.22 -3.51
CA LEU A 81 -4.62 2.93 -3.08
C LEU A 81 -3.44 1.99 -2.84
N SER A 82 -3.65 0.88 -2.13
CA SER A 82 -2.61 -0.11 -1.88
C SER A 82 -2.04 -0.69 -3.18
N HIS A 83 -2.90 -1.02 -4.14
CA HIS A 83 -2.49 -1.52 -5.45
C HIS A 83 -1.73 -0.47 -6.26
N GLU A 84 -2.23 0.76 -6.29
CA GLU A 84 -1.63 1.86 -7.06
C GLU A 84 -0.24 2.25 -6.53
N VAL A 85 -0.04 2.27 -5.22
CA VAL A 85 1.29 2.51 -4.64
C VAL A 85 2.27 1.41 -5.02
N VAL A 86 1.84 0.13 -4.98
CA VAL A 86 2.68 -1.00 -5.39
C VAL A 86 3.03 -0.89 -6.88
N ARG A 87 2.07 -0.52 -7.72
CA ARG A 87 2.28 -0.30 -9.16
C ARG A 87 3.30 0.81 -9.42
N LEU A 88 3.15 1.96 -8.77
CA LEU A 88 4.06 3.11 -8.91
C LEU A 88 5.48 2.78 -8.44
N LYS A 89 5.63 2.08 -7.32
CA LYS A 89 6.93 1.58 -6.85
C LYS A 89 7.57 0.60 -7.83
N GLY A 90 6.75 -0.30 -8.41
CA GLY A 90 7.21 -1.23 -9.45
C GLY A 90 7.78 -0.50 -10.66
N GLN A 91 7.14 0.60 -11.08
CA GLN A 91 7.67 1.44 -12.16
C GLN A 91 9.02 2.06 -11.80
N GLU A 92 9.15 2.67 -10.61
CA GLU A 92 10.41 3.29 -10.15
C GLU A 92 11.57 2.28 -10.08
N THR A 93 11.31 1.08 -9.56
CA THR A 93 12.31 0.01 -9.50
C THR A 93 12.69 -0.55 -10.88
N GLY A 94 11.76 -0.54 -11.84
CA GLY A 94 12.02 -0.99 -13.21
C GLY A 94 12.98 -0.06 -13.98
N PHE A 95 13.03 1.22 -13.63
CA PHE A 95 14.00 2.18 -14.17
C PHE A 95 15.36 2.09 -13.46
N ALA A 96 15.38 1.83 -12.15
CA ALA A 96 16.60 1.77 -11.35
C ALA A 96 17.44 0.48 -11.54
N ALA A 97 16.87 -0.60 -12.10
CA ALA A 97 17.59 -1.87 -12.28
C ALA A 97 18.71 -1.81 -13.35
N ASN A 98 18.86 -0.72 -14.10
CA ASN A 98 19.90 -0.56 -15.12
C ASN A 98 21.16 0.19 -14.65
N ASP A 99 21.12 0.87 -13.50
CA ASP A 99 22.25 1.66 -13.02
C ASP A 99 22.78 1.05 -11.71
N TYR A 100 23.96 0.44 -11.81
CA TYR A 100 24.70 -0.11 -10.67
C TYR A 100 25.27 1.05 -9.85
N GLU A 101 24.60 1.48 -8.79
CA GLU A 101 25.29 2.26 -7.75
C GLU A 101 24.50 2.33 -6.44
N MET A 102 25.25 2.35 -5.33
CA MET A 102 24.75 2.52 -3.98
C MET A 102 23.91 3.80 -3.88
N GLN A 103 22.60 3.69 -3.64
CA GLN A 103 21.75 4.86 -3.45
C GLN A 103 21.08 4.84 -2.09
N GLU A 104 21.42 5.85 -1.28
CA GLU A 104 20.55 6.36 -0.23
C GLU A 104 19.13 6.53 -0.80
N GLN A 105 18.13 6.19 0.01
CA GLN A 105 16.71 6.38 -0.32
C GLN A 105 16.43 7.86 -0.56
N THR A 106 16.68 8.32 -1.78
CA THR A 106 16.20 9.61 -2.27
C THR A 106 14.70 9.44 -2.49
N SER A 107 13.91 9.77 -1.48
CA SER A 107 12.46 9.82 -1.58
C SER A 107 12.08 10.90 -2.57
N SER A 108 11.87 10.51 -3.84
CA SER A 108 11.39 11.41 -4.88
C SER A 108 10.01 11.92 -4.50
N PHE A 109 9.91 13.21 -4.21
CA PHE A 109 8.63 13.87 -3.94
C PHE A 109 7.95 14.29 -5.26
N PRO A 110 6.63 14.09 -5.44
CA PRO A 110 5.71 13.45 -4.50
C PRO A 110 5.94 11.95 -4.42
N SER A 111 5.86 11.40 -3.20
CA SER A 111 6.04 9.96 -2.97
C SER A 111 4.97 9.14 -3.71
N PRO A 112 5.21 7.85 -3.99
CA PRO A 112 4.21 6.97 -4.58
C PRO A 112 2.85 7.00 -3.86
N TYR A 113 2.86 7.15 -2.54
CA TYR A 113 1.65 7.34 -1.74
C TYR A 113 0.88 8.62 -2.09
N HIS A 114 1.56 9.76 -2.13
CA HIS A 114 0.94 11.05 -2.46
C HIS A 114 0.39 11.09 -3.89
N ARG A 115 1.08 10.43 -4.83
CA ARG A 115 0.58 10.27 -6.21
C ARG A 115 -0.68 9.40 -6.24
N ALA A 116 -0.68 8.25 -5.56
CA ALA A 116 -1.84 7.36 -5.47
C ALA A 116 -3.06 8.06 -4.82
N LEU A 117 -2.85 8.81 -3.74
CA LEU A 117 -3.87 9.64 -3.09
C LEU A 117 -4.53 10.63 -4.07
N SER A 118 -3.74 11.23 -4.96
CA SER A 118 -4.24 12.20 -5.93
C SER A 118 -5.06 11.54 -7.05
N SER A 119 -4.84 10.24 -7.29
CA SER A 119 -5.56 9.43 -8.28
C SER A 119 -6.83 8.78 -7.75
N LEU A 120 -7.18 8.96 -6.47
CA LEU A 120 -8.29 8.28 -5.81
C LEU A 120 -9.69 8.53 -6.42
N ASN A 121 -9.88 9.61 -7.17
CA ASN A 121 -11.18 9.93 -7.77
C ASN A 121 -11.23 9.62 -9.28
N SER A 122 -10.21 8.95 -9.81
CA SER A 122 -10.06 8.66 -11.23
C SER A 122 -10.16 7.17 -11.57
N PHE A 123 -10.56 6.33 -10.62
CA PHE A 123 -10.66 4.88 -10.77
C PHE A 123 -12.10 4.39 -10.87
#